data_AF-A9WS24-F1
#
_entry.id   AF-A9WS24-F1
#
_cell.length_a   1.000
_cell.length_b   1.000
_cell.length_c   1.000
_cell.angle_alpha   90.00
_cell.angle_beta   90.00
_cell.angle_gamma   90.00
#
_symmetry.space_group_name_H-M   'P 1'
#
loop_
_entity.id
_entity.type
_entity.pdbx_description
1 polymer ?
#
loop_
_entity_poly.entity_id
_entity_poly.type
_entity_poly.pdbx_seq_one_letter_code
_entity_poly.pdbx_strand_id
1 'polypeptide(L)'
;MNSSSASSNLISASQPQDILAYVPHALGYWPEMSLVVLAISGNRVGASLRLDLLARGGDMSDYREFSEQIASHLRLDGRADGSLAVL
;
A
#
# COMPACT_ATOMS: atom_id res chain seq x y z
N MET A 1 -20.12 -8.83 -26.99
CA MET A 1 -20.55 -7.88 -25.94
C MET A 1 -20.44 -8.65 -24.64
N ASN A 2 -19.32 -8.49 -23.93
CA ASN A 2 -19.01 -9.32 -22.77
C ASN A 2 -18.62 -8.36 -21.65
N SER A 3 -19.62 -7.74 -21.03
CA SER A 3 -19.45 -6.91 -19.86
C SER A 3 -19.26 -7.80 -18.65
N SER A 4 -18.01 -8.19 -18.35
CA SER A 4 -17.66 -8.81 -17.08
C SER A 4 -17.75 -7.75 -15.99
N SER A 5 -18.88 -7.71 -15.27
CA SER A 5 -19.04 -6.90 -14.07
C SER A 5 -18.06 -7.42 -13.01
N ALA A 6 -16.89 -6.79 -12.89
CA ALA A 6 -16.01 -7.02 -11.75
C ALA A 6 -16.76 -6.60 -10.49
N SER A 7 -17.16 -7.57 -9.67
CA SER A 7 -17.75 -7.36 -8.35
C SER A 7 -16.85 -6.41 -7.57
N SER A 8 -17.26 -5.16 -7.47
CA SER A 8 -16.49 -4.13 -6.79
C SER A 8 -16.71 -4.32 -5.30
N ASN A 9 -15.83 -5.09 -4.64
CA ASN A 9 -15.81 -5.20 -3.18
C ASN A 9 -15.41 -3.83 -2.61
N LEU A 10 -16.41 -2.98 -2.42
CA LEU A 10 -16.28 -1.66 -1.82
C LEU A 10 -16.22 -1.84 -0.31
N ILE A 11 -15.09 -1.47 0.28
CA ILE A 11 -14.89 -1.41 1.72
C ILE A 11 -14.96 0.05 2.13
N SER A 12 -15.78 0.35 3.14
CA SER A 12 -15.87 1.70 3.72
C SER A 12 -15.05 1.75 5.00
N ALA A 13 -14.18 2.75 5.11
CA ALA A 13 -13.44 3.06 6.31
C ALA A 13 -13.90 4.43 6.84
N SER A 14 -14.08 4.57 8.16
CA SER A 14 -14.52 5.81 8.79
C SER A 14 -13.64 6.23 9.96
N GLN A 15 -12.83 5.31 10.48
CA GLN A 15 -11.87 5.53 11.55
C GLN A 15 -10.46 5.08 11.11
N PRO A 16 -9.39 5.63 11.71
CA PRO A 16 -8.01 5.20 11.40
C PRO A 16 -7.80 3.68 11.56
N GLN A 17 -8.42 3.07 12.57
CA GLN A 17 -8.35 1.62 12.78
C GLN A 17 -8.97 0.79 11.62
N ASP A 18 -9.94 1.33 10.89
CA ASP A 18 -10.55 0.63 9.76
C ASP A 18 -9.56 0.54 8.58
N ILE A 19 -8.75 1.59 8.40
CA ILE A 19 -7.69 1.63 7.39
C ILE A 19 -6.58 0.64 7.74
N LEU A 20 -6.25 0.52 9.03
CA LEU A 20 -5.27 -0.48 9.49
C LEU A 20 -5.81 -1.91 9.32
N ALA A 21 -7.09 -2.13 9.64
CA ALA A 21 -7.76 -3.43 9.46
C ALA A 21 -7.91 -3.82 7.97
N TYR A 22 -7.90 -2.85 7.06
CA TYR A 22 -7.89 -3.12 5.63
C TYR A 22 -6.62 -3.85 5.17
N VAL A 23 -5.45 -3.61 5.77
CA VAL A 23 -4.18 -4.23 5.37
C VAL A 23 -4.24 -5.77 5.42
N PRO A 24 -4.52 -6.42 6.57
CA PRO A 24 -4.61 -7.88 6.62
C PRO A 24 -5.79 -8.41 5.81
N HIS A 25 -6.86 -7.63 5.67
CA HIS A 25 -8.00 -8.01 4.84
C HIS A 25 -7.64 -8.06 3.35
N ALA A 26 -6.91 -7.07 2.86
CA ALA A 26 -6.47 -6.98 1.47
C ALA A 26 -5.41 -8.03 1.13
N LEU A 27 -4.53 -8.35 2.08
CA LEU A 27 -3.45 -9.32 1.89
C LEU A 27 -3.88 -10.77 2.17
N GLY A 28 -4.92 -10.97 2.99
CA GLY A 28 -5.37 -12.28 3.46
C GLY A 28 -4.56 -12.85 4.63
N TYR A 29 -3.57 -12.12 5.14
CA TYR A 29 -2.73 -12.46 6.28
C TYR A 29 -2.14 -11.18 6.90
N TRP A 30 -1.60 -11.30 8.12
CA TRP A 30 -0.81 -10.25 8.73
C TRP A 30 0.62 -10.28 8.20
N PRO A 31 1.07 -9.24 7.49
CA PRO A 31 2.40 -9.25 6.89
C PRO A 31 3.46 -9.04 7.99
N GLU A 32 4.42 -9.94 8.07
CA GLU A 32 5.57 -9.80 8.98
C GLU A 32 6.75 -9.17 8.24
N MET A 33 7.55 -8.36 8.95
CA MET A 33 8.74 -7.69 8.40
C MET A 33 8.48 -7.01 7.05
N SER A 34 7.34 -6.34 6.92
CA SER A 34 6.90 -5.75 5.66
C SER A 34 6.51 -4.29 5.84
N LEU A 35 6.84 -3.46 4.86
CA LEU A 35 6.27 -2.13 4.70
C LEU A 35 5.09 -2.23 3.74
N VAL A 36 3.89 -1.87 4.19
CA VAL A 36 2.73 -1.71 3.33
C VAL A 36 2.49 -0.22 3.10
N VAL A 37 2.40 0.17 1.83
CA VAL A 37 2.04 1.53 1.44
C VAL A 37 0.71 1.53 0.70
N LEU A 38 -0.23 2.31 1.21
CA LEU A 38 -1.55 2.52 0.61
C LEU A 38 -1.55 3.89 -0.08
N ALA A 39 -1.84 3.92 -1.38
CA ALA A 39 -2.16 5.16 -2.08
C ALA A 39 -3.54 5.64 -1.65
N ILE A 40 -3.67 6.93 -1.37
CA ILE A 40 -4.94 7.56 -0.96
C ILE A 40 -5.28 8.64 -1.98
N SER A 41 -6.55 8.71 -2.35
CA SER A 41 -7.12 9.75 -3.20
C SER A 41 -8.45 10.19 -2.60
N GLY A 42 -8.45 11.32 -1.89
CA GLY A 42 -9.60 11.77 -1.10
C GLY A 42 -10.07 10.72 -0.09
N ASN A 43 -11.25 10.12 -0.32
CA ASN A 43 -11.85 9.11 0.55
C ASN A 43 -11.68 7.67 0.03
N ARG A 44 -10.79 7.44 -0.94
CA ARG A 44 -10.57 6.13 -1.55
C ARG A 44 -9.15 5.66 -1.29
N VAL A 45 -9.02 4.38 -0.98
CA VAL A 45 -7.75 3.66 -1.07
C VAL A 45 -7.58 3.20 -2.51
N GLY A 46 -6.47 3.61 -3.12
CA GLY A 46 -6.06 3.26 -4.48
C GLY A 46 -5.22 1.99 -4.50
N ALA A 47 -4.08 2.04 -5.17
CA ALA A 47 -3.14 0.93 -5.19
C ALA A 47 -2.53 0.65 -3.81
N SER A 48 -2.33 -0.62 -3.50
CA SER A 48 -1.63 -1.08 -2.29
C SER A 48 -0.34 -1.77 -2.70
N LEU A 49 0.78 -1.32 -2.15
CA LEU A 49 2.10 -1.92 -2.35
C LEU A 49 2.55 -2.57 -1.04
N ARG A 50 2.94 -3.85 -1.08
CA ARG A 50 3.63 -4.51 0.02
C ARG A 50 5.08 -4.73 -0.38
N LEU A 51 6.00 -4.35 0.50
CA LEU A 51 7.43 -4.53 0.33
C LEU A 51 7.98 -5.31 1.50
N ASP A 52 8.83 -6.29 1.22
CA ASP A 52 9.63 -6.91 2.27
C ASP A 52 10.69 -5.93 2.75
N LEU A 53 10.83 -5.82 4.07
CA LEU A 53 11.88 -4.99 4.65
C LEU A 53 13.23 -5.62 4.38
N LEU A 54 14.20 -4.77 4.05
CA LEU A 54 15.60 -5.18 3.97
C LEU A 54 16.03 -5.81 5.30
N ALA A 55 16.82 -6.89 5.20
CA ALA A 55 17.40 -7.54 6.37
C ALA A 55 18.18 -6.51 7.21
N ARG A 56 18.11 -6.63 8.54
CA ARG A 56 18.85 -5.74 9.44
C ARG A 56 20.33 -5.79 9.11
N GLY A 57 20.95 -4.62 8.94
CA GLY A 57 22.38 -4.48 8.67
C GLY A 57 22.75 -4.08 7.23
N GLY A 58 21.78 -3.71 6.40
CA GLY A 58 22.04 -3.01 5.13
C GLY A 58 22.76 -1.69 5.35
N ASP A 59 23.51 -1.23 4.34
CA ASP A 59 24.17 0.06 4.38
C ASP A 59 23.20 1.21 4.02
N MET A 60 23.64 2.46 4.20
CA MET A 60 22.79 3.62 3.91
C MET A 60 22.40 3.74 2.43
N SER A 61 23.18 3.16 1.53
CA SER A 61 22.92 3.13 0.08
C SER A 61 21.77 2.18 -0.22
N ASP A 62 21.72 1.01 0.43
CA ASP A 62 20.62 0.04 0.31
C ASP A 62 19.27 0.68 0.70
N TYR A 63 19.24 1.40 1.82
CA TYR A 63 18.03 2.09 2.28
C TYR A 63 17.63 3.25 1.34
N ARG A 64 18.60 3.94 0.73
CA ARG A 64 18.33 4.99 -0.26
C ARG A 64 17.68 4.39 -1.50
N GLU A 65 18.30 3.37 -2.11
CA GLU A 65 17.76 2.71 -3.29
C GLU A 65 16.36 2.13 -3.03
N PHE A 66 16.16 1.51 -1.87
CA PHE A 66 14.85 1.03 -1.44
C PHE A 66 13.82 2.17 -1.36
N SER A 67 14.17 3.28 -0.71
CA SER A 67 13.29 4.44 -0.60
C SER A 67 12.96 5.09 -1.96
N GLU A 68 13.93 5.15 -2.86
CA GLU A 68 13.76 5.70 -4.21
C GLU A 68 12.86 4.81 -5.06
N GLN A 69 13.02 3.49 -4.95
CA GLN A 69 12.17 2.52 -5.62
C GLN A 69 10.71 2.64 -5.16
N ILE A 70 10.48 2.76 -3.85
CA ILE A 70 9.14 2.98 -3.28
C ILE A 70 8.54 4.28 -3.81
N ALA A 71 9.29 5.38 -3.70
CA ALA A 71 8.82 6.68 -4.15
C ALA A 71 8.54 6.72 -5.66
N SER A 72 9.35 6.01 -6.46
CA SER A 72 9.09 5.85 -7.90
C SER A 72 7.81 5.10 -8.16
N HIS A 73 7.54 4.01 -7.42
CA HIS A 73 6.34 3.22 -7.59
C HIS A 73 5.08 4.01 -7.20
N LEU A 74 5.13 4.78 -6.11
CA LEU A 74 4.01 5.61 -5.67
C LEU A 74 3.67 6.72 -6.67
N ARG A 75 4.68 7.29 -7.34
CA ARG A 75 4.46 8.31 -8.39
C ARG A 75 3.75 7.77 -9.64
N LEU A 76 3.75 6.45 -9.86
CA LEU A 76 3.00 5.86 -10.98
C LEU A 76 1.49 5.97 -10.78
N ASP A 77 1.02 6.07 -9.53
CA ASP A 77 -0.39 6.36 -9.25
C ASP A 77 -0.66 7.87 -9.30
N GLY A 78 -0.85 8.38 -10.52
CA GLY A 78 -1.12 9.81 -10.75
C GLY A 78 -2.44 10.33 -10.18
N ARG A 79 -3.25 9.49 -9.54
CA ARG A 79 -4.50 9.89 -8.85
C ARG A 79 -4.32 10.03 -7.34
N ALA A 80 -3.23 9.49 -6.79
CA ALA A 80 -2.95 9.56 -5.37
C ALA A 80 -2.59 11.00 -4.97
N ASP A 81 -3.26 11.51 -3.94
CA ASP A 81 -2.95 12.80 -3.30
C ASP A 81 -2.21 12.62 -1.96
N GLY A 82 -2.11 11.38 -1.47
CA GLY A 82 -1.34 11.01 -0.29
C GLY A 82 -1.00 9.53 -0.23
N SER A 83 -0.20 9.15 0.76
CA SER A 83 0.18 7.75 1.02
C SER A 83 0.22 7.48 2.51
N LEU A 84 -0.28 6.31 2.93
CA LEU A 84 -0.14 5.80 4.30
C LEU A 84 0.84 4.63 4.32
N ALA A 85 1.82 4.68 5.22
CA ALA A 85 2.80 3.62 5.45
C ALA A 85 2.50 2.87 6.76
N VAL A 86 2.51 1.54 6.70
CA VAL A 86 2.29 0.63 7.84
C VAL A 86 3.46 -0.36 7.91
N LEU A 87 4.00 -0.56 9.12
CA LEU A 87 5.16 -1.39 9.44
C LEU A 87 4.80 -2.52 10.40
#